data_AF-A0A6L4YMG8-F1
#
_entry.id   AF-A0A6L4YMG8-F1
#
_cell.length_a   1.000
_cell.length_b   1.000
_cell.length_c   1.000
_cell.angle_alpha   90.00
_cell.angle_beta   90.00
_cell.angle_gamma   90.00
#
_symmetry.space_group_name_H-M   'P 1'
#
loop_
_entity.id
_entity.type
_entity.pdbx_description
1 polymer ?
#
loop_
_entity_poly.entity_id
_entity_poly.type
_entity_poly.pdbx_seq_one_letter_code
_entity_poly.pdbx_strand_id
1 'polypeptide(L)'
;MIFPDGKRIILLAKGRLVNLGCGTGHPSYVMSSSFANQTIAQIELFTRNADYPVGVYTLPKHLDEKVARLQLKKLNAQLSELTDEQAAYIGVPKNGPYKADQYRY
;
A
#
# COMPACT_ATOMS: atom_id res chain seq x y z
N MET A 1 22.85 -6.75 27.34
CA MET A 1 24.20 -7.31 27.07
C MET A 1 25.20 -6.52 27.90
N ILE A 2 26.10 -7.19 28.61
CA ILE A 2 27.15 -6.57 29.43
C ILE A 2 28.48 -6.96 28.80
N PHE A 3 29.30 -5.97 28.46
CA PHE A 3 30.62 -6.17 27.88
C PHE A 3 31.65 -6.44 28.99
N PRO A 4 32.81 -7.06 28.68
CA PRO A 4 33.85 -7.35 29.66
C PRO A 4 34.39 -6.10 30.41
N ASP A 5 34.31 -4.93 29.79
CA ASP A 5 34.73 -3.63 30.36
C ASP A 5 33.64 -2.96 31.24
N GLY A 6 32.50 -3.63 31.44
CA GLY A 6 31.38 -3.13 32.25
C GLY A 6 30.36 -2.30 31.48
N LYS A 7 30.59 -1.97 30.20
CA LYS A 7 29.61 -1.26 29.37
C LYS A 7 28.35 -2.12 29.16
N ARG A 8 27.17 -1.50 29.21
CA ARG A 8 25.88 -2.17 29.02
C ARG A 8 25.15 -1.67 27.77
N ILE A 9 24.55 -2.60 27.03
CA ILE A 9 23.64 -2.31 25.91
C ILE A 9 22.28 -2.94 26.21
N ILE A 10 21.22 -2.15 26.04
CA ILE A 10 19.83 -2.63 26.04
C ILE A 10 19.50 -3.08 24.63
N LEU A 11 19.25 -4.38 24.47
CA LEU A 11 18.80 -4.96 23.21
C LEU A 11 17.31 -5.27 23.31
N LEU A 12 16.51 -4.59 22.49
CA LEU A 12 15.08 -4.82 22.41
C LEU A 12 14.77 -5.97 21.44
N ALA A 13 13.70 -6.71 21.71
CA ALA A 13 13.18 -7.80 20.88
C ALA A 13 14.23 -8.88 20.45
N LYS A 14 15.36 -8.99 21.17
CA LYS A 14 16.51 -9.83 20.77
C LYS A 14 16.94 -9.57 19.31
N GLY A 15 16.84 -8.32 18.83
CA GLY A 15 17.17 -7.93 17.45
C GLY A 15 16.09 -8.24 16.40
N ARG A 16 14.91 -8.73 16.79
CA ARG A 16 13.75 -8.87 15.90
C ARG A 16 13.03 -7.54 15.72
N LEU A 17 11.96 -7.54 14.92
CA LEU A 17 11.12 -6.37 14.64
C LEU A 17 10.58 -5.76 15.94
N VAL A 18 11.15 -4.63 16.34
CA VAL A 18 10.87 -3.97 17.62
C VAL A 18 9.45 -3.41 17.69
N ASN A 19 8.89 -2.94 16.58
CA ASN A 19 7.53 -2.41 16.52
C ASN A 19 6.48 -3.50 16.81
N LEU A 20 6.73 -4.74 16.39
CA LEU A 20 5.87 -5.90 16.67
C LEU A 20 6.19 -6.56 18.01
N GLY A 21 7.46 -6.59 18.41
CA GLY A 21 7.89 -7.29 19.63
C GLY A 21 7.81 -6.46 20.91
N CYS A 22 7.90 -5.13 20.81
CA CYS A 22 7.86 -4.19 21.93
C CYS A 22 6.77 -3.13 21.78
N GLY A 23 5.90 -3.28 20.78
CA GLY A 23 4.70 -2.49 20.54
C GLY A 23 3.59 -3.39 20.04
N THR A 24 2.68 -2.85 19.23
CA THR A 24 1.57 -3.62 18.62
C THR A 24 1.62 -3.59 17.09
N GLY A 25 2.75 -3.21 16.50
CA GLY A 25 2.91 -3.05 15.07
C GLY A 25 2.30 -1.76 14.53
N HIS A 26 1.92 -1.79 13.26
CA HIS A 26 1.26 -0.65 12.63
C HIS A 26 -0.20 -0.54 13.12
N PRO A 27 -0.71 0.69 13.33
CA PRO A 27 -2.11 0.91 13.65
C PRO A 27 -3.04 0.32 12.59
N SER A 28 -4.25 -0.07 13.02
CA SER A 28 -5.27 -0.69 12.17
C SER A 28 -5.57 0.10 10.90
N TYR A 29 -5.56 1.43 10.97
CA TYR A 29 -5.80 2.29 9.82
C TYR A 29 -4.77 2.09 8.71
N VAL A 30 -3.46 2.10 9.04
CA VAL A 30 -2.39 1.87 8.07
C VAL A 30 -2.47 0.45 7.51
N MET A 31 -2.73 -0.53 8.39
CA MET A 31 -2.89 -1.93 7.98
C MET A 31 -4.10 -2.17 7.08
N SER A 32 -5.15 -1.34 7.18
CA SER A 32 -6.34 -1.48 6.34
C SER A 32 -6.03 -1.33 4.84
N SER A 33 -5.10 -0.44 4.47
CA SER A 33 -4.64 -0.29 3.08
C SER A 33 -3.90 -1.54 2.61
N SER A 34 -2.99 -2.08 3.43
CA SER A 34 -2.26 -3.31 3.11
C SER A 34 -3.20 -4.51 2.95
N PHE A 35 -4.18 -4.66 3.84
CA PHE A 35 -5.13 -5.77 3.79
C PHE A 35 -6.18 -5.61 2.69
N ALA A 36 -6.53 -4.39 2.30
CA ALA A 36 -7.35 -4.14 1.12
C ALA A 36 -6.61 -4.60 -0.15
N ASN A 37 -5.33 -4.25 -0.30
CA ASN A 37 -4.49 -4.75 -1.41
C ASN A 37 -4.44 -6.28 -1.43
N GLN A 38 -4.20 -6.92 -0.27
CA GLN A 38 -4.20 -8.38 -0.18
C GLN A 38 -5.54 -9.00 -0.59
N THR A 39 -6.66 -8.44 -0.12
CA THR A 39 -8.00 -8.95 -0.44
C THR A 39 -8.29 -8.83 -1.94
N ILE A 40 -7.96 -7.69 -2.55
CA ILE A 40 -8.13 -7.48 -3.98
C ILE A 40 -7.25 -8.43 -4.79
N ALA A 41 -5.99 -8.63 -4.39
CA ALA A 41 -5.09 -9.58 -5.04
C ALA A 41 -5.62 -11.02 -4.95
N GLN A 42 -6.17 -11.42 -3.80
CA GLN A 42 -6.80 -12.74 -3.64
C GLN A 42 -8.01 -12.91 -4.56
N ILE A 43 -8.87 -11.89 -4.67
CA ILE A 43 -10.02 -11.91 -5.59
C ILE A 43 -9.55 -12.06 -7.04
N GLU A 44 -8.55 -11.28 -7.45
CA GLU A 44 -8.00 -11.30 -8.81
C GLU A 44 -7.43 -12.67 -9.16
N LEU A 45 -6.53 -13.19 -8.32
CA LEU A 45 -5.89 -14.48 -8.55
C LEU A 45 -6.90 -15.64 -8.49
N PHE A 46 -7.92 -15.55 -7.63
CA PHE A 46 -8.94 -16.59 -7.52
C PHE A 46 -9.89 -16.60 -8.73
N THR A 47 -10.33 -15.44 -9.20
CA THR A 47 -11.35 -15.32 -10.23
C THR A 47 -10.79 -15.26 -11.66
N ARG A 48 -9.52 -14.90 -11.82
CA ARG A 48 -8.86 -14.67 -13.11
C ARG A 48 -7.51 -15.38 -13.24
N ASN A 49 -7.34 -16.53 -12.59
CA ASN A 49 -6.07 -17.28 -12.59
C ASN A 49 -5.46 -17.52 -14.00
N ALA A 50 -6.28 -17.71 -15.03
CA ALA A 50 -5.84 -17.95 -16.40
C ALA A 50 -5.08 -16.76 -17.03
N ASP A 51 -5.35 -15.54 -16.54
CA ASP A 51 -4.71 -14.32 -17.03
C ASP A 51 -3.29 -14.13 -16.45
N TYR A 52 -2.92 -14.96 -15.46
CA TYR A 52 -1.66 -14.86 -14.71
C TYR A 52 -0.87 -16.17 -14.82
N PRO A 53 -0.03 -16.32 -15.87
CA PRO A 53 0.99 -17.36 -15.91
C PRO A 53 1.88 -17.36 -14.66
N VAL A 54 2.68 -18.41 -14.47
CA VAL A 54 3.60 -18.47 -13.32
C VAL A 54 4.57 -17.28 -13.37
N GLY A 55 4.51 -16.43 -12.36
CA GLY A 55 5.30 -15.20 -12.30
C GLY A 55 5.00 -14.38 -11.05
N VAL A 56 5.71 -13.26 -10.92
CA VAL A 56 5.48 -12.27 -9.86
C VAL A 56 4.86 -11.04 -10.50
N TYR A 57 3.71 -10.63 -9.98
CA TYR A 57 2.92 -9.53 -10.52
C TYR A 57 2.69 -8.47 -9.45
N THR A 58 2.61 -7.22 -9.88
CA THR A 58 2.11 -6.11 -9.08
C THR A 58 0.64 -5.88 -9.39
N LEU A 59 -0.14 -5.42 -8.41
CA LEU A 59 -1.53 -5.02 -8.66
C LEU A 59 -1.57 -3.92 -9.74
N PRO A 60 -2.52 -4.01 -10.69
CA PRO A 60 -2.78 -2.92 -11.62
C PRO A 60 -3.04 -1.58 -10.91
N LYS A 61 -2.52 -0.48 -11.45
CA LYS A 61 -2.63 0.86 -10.81
C LYS A 61 -4.04 1.29 -10.44
N HIS A 62 -5.04 0.98 -11.27
CA HIS A 62 -6.42 1.36 -10.98
C HIS A 62 -6.94 0.69 -9.69
N LEU A 63 -6.43 -0.48 -9.31
CA LEU A 63 -6.75 -1.14 -8.05
C LEU A 63 -6.02 -0.51 -6.87
N ASP A 64 -4.78 -0.07 -7.06
CA ASP A 64 -4.03 0.68 -6.05
C ASP A 64 -4.70 2.04 -5.75
N GLU A 65 -5.09 2.77 -6.81
CA GLU A 65 -5.89 4.00 -6.69
C GLU A 65 -7.25 3.76 -6.03
N LYS A 66 -7.88 2.60 -6.28
CA LYS A 66 -9.11 2.20 -5.59
C LYS A 66 -8.88 2.03 -4.09
N VAL A 67 -7.79 1.39 -3.66
CA VAL A 67 -7.44 1.26 -2.24
C VAL A 67 -7.23 2.64 -1.62
N ALA A 68 -6.52 3.55 -2.28
CA ALA A 68 -6.36 4.92 -1.80
C ALA A 68 -7.70 5.66 -1.68
N ARG A 69 -8.58 5.53 -2.68
CA ARG A 69 -9.90 6.19 -2.70
C ARG A 69 -10.80 5.75 -1.55
N LEU A 70 -10.75 4.47 -1.17
CA LEU A 70 -11.53 3.92 -0.05
C LEU A 70 -11.14 4.55 1.30
N GLN A 71 -9.91 5.03 1.44
CA GLN A 71 -9.40 5.65 2.68
C GLN A 71 -9.86 7.10 2.86
N LEU A 72 -10.15 7.83 1.77
CA LEU A 72 -10.41 9.27 1.78
C LEU A 72 -11.56 9.68 2.70
N LYS A 73 -12.66 8.91 2.68
CA LYS A 73 -13.84 9.19 3.53
C LYS A 73 -13.48 9.18 5.01
N LYS A 74 -12.60 8.28 5.45
CA LYS A 74 -12.19 8.17 6.85
C LYS A 74 -11.33 9.36 7.30
N LEU A 75 -10.57 9.94 6.37
CA LEU A 75 -9.75 11.13 6.60
C LEU A 75 -10.50 12.45 6.40
N ASN A 76 -11.79 12.39 6.03
CA ASN A 76 -12.55 13.57 5.60
C ASN A 76 -11.86 14.33 4.45
N ALA A 77 -11.18 13.60 3.56
CA ALA A 77 -10.50 14.15 2.40
C ALA A 77 -11.46 14.20 1.21
N GLN A 78 -11.51 15.34 0.54
CA GLN A 78 -12.31 15.55 -0.67
C GLN A 78 -11.42 15.43 -1.89
N LEU A 79 -11.76 14.51 -2.80
CA LEU A 79 -11.05 14.33 -4.05
C LEU A 79 -11.73 15.15 -5.15
N SER A 80 -10.98 16.05 -5.77
CA SER A 80 -11.47 16.79 -6.93
C SER A 80 -11.57 15.88 -8.14
N GLU A 81 -12.53 16.17 -9.02
CA GLU A 81 -12.69 15.48 -10.31
C GLU A 81 -12.13 16.35 -11.43
N LEU A 82 -11.37 15.74 -12.34
CA LEU A 82 -10.90 16.41 -13.55
C LEU A 82 -12.10 16.78 -14.44
N THR A 83 -12.04 17.92 -15.11
CA THR A 83 -12.94 18.19 -16.25
C THR A 83 -12.50 17.38 -17.47
N ASP A 84 -13.38 17.28 -18.49
CA ASP A 84 -13.05 16.57 -19.73
C ASP A 84 -11.85 17.22 -20.43
N GLU A 85 -11.81 18.55 -20.44
CA GLU A 85 -10.71 19.33 -21.00
C GLU A 85 -9.39 19.08 -20.26
N GLN A 86 -9.40 19.07 -18.93
CA GLN A 86 -8.20 18.80 -18.13
C GLN A 86 -7.68 17.38 -18.34
N ALA A 87 -8.57 16.39 -18.36
CA ALA A 87 -8.24 14.99 -18.59
C ALA A 87 -7.62 14.78 -19.98
N ALA A 88 -8.21 15.38 -21.02
CA ALA A 88 -7.66 15.37 -22.37
C ALA A 88 -6.30 16.08 -22.45
N TYR A 89 -6.16 17.23 -21.79
CA TYR A 89 -4.94 18.03 -21.80
C TYR A 89 -3.72 17.27 -21.25
N ILE A 90 -3.88 16.52 -20.15
CA ILE A 90 -2.79 15.73 -19.55
C ILE A 90 -2.76 14.27 -20.02
N GLY A 91 -3.66 13.87 -20.92
CA GLY A 91 -3.69 12.55 -21.53
C GLY A 91 -4.04 11.40 -20.57
N VAL A 92 -4.95 11.62 -19.62
CA VAL A 92 -5.40 10.57 -18.67
C VAL A 92 -6.93 10.44 -18.66
N PRO A 93 -7.50 9.25 -18.35
CA PRO A 93 -8.93 9.13 -18.12
C PRO A 93 -9.35 9.88 -16.84
N LYS A 94 -10.59 10.39 -16.81
CA LYS A 94 -11.14 11.05 -15.60
C LYS A 94 -11.16 10.15 -14.36
N ASN A 95 -11.28 8.84 -14.59
CA ASN A 95 -11.34 7.82 -13.54
C ASN A 95 -10.00 7.13 -13.28
N GLY A 96 -8.91 7.64 -13.86
CA GLY A 96 -7.58 7.05 -13.77
C GLY A 96 -7.38 5.83 -14.67
N PRO A 97 -6.21 5.17 -14.59
CA PRO A 97 -5.08 5.53 -13.74
C PRO A 97 -4.47 6.89 -14.12
N TYR A 98 -4.10 7.68 -13.11
CA TYR A 98 -3.69 9.08 -13.29
C TYR A 98 -2.18 9.26 -13.49
N LYS A 99 -1.39 8.17 -13.44
CA LYS A 99 0.08 8.20 -13.48
C LYS A 99 0.62 7.00 -14.26
N ALA A 100 1.74 7.21 -14.94
CA ALA A 100 2.46 6.18 -15.69
C ALA A 100 3.11 5.14 -14.76
N ASP A 101 3.43 3.96 -15.31
CA ASP A 101 3.98 2.83 -14.55
C ASP A 101 5.31 3.12 -13.87
N GLN A 102 6.17 3.95 -14.48
CA GLN A 102 7.46 4.32 -13.88
C GLN A 102 7.36 5.43 -12.82
N TYR A 103 6.16 5.97 -12.58
CA TYR A 103 5.97 7.02 -11.59
C TYR A 103 6.19 6.49 -10.17
N ARG A 104 6.96 7.23 -9.36
CA ARG A 104 7.47 6.72 -8.08
C ARG A 104 6.49 6.78 -6.90
N TYR A 105 5.44 7.61 -6.98
CA TYR A 105 4.23 7.65 -6.12
C TYR A 105 3.20 8.58 -6.72
#